data_AF-A0AAN9PS70-F1
#
_entry.id   AF-A0AAN9PS70-F1
#
_cell.length_a   1.000
_cell.length_b   1.000
_cell.length_c   1.000
_cell.angle_alpha   90.00
_cell.angle_beta   90.00
_cell.angle_gamma   90.00
#
_symmetry.space_group_name_H-M   'P 1'
#
loop_
_entity.id
_entity.type
_entity.pdbx_description
1 polymer ?
#
loop_
_entity_poly.entity_id
_entity_poly.type
_entity_poly.pdbx_seq_one_letter_code
_entity_poly.pdbx_strand_id
1 'polypeptide(L)'
;MPTGVVSFERKVLPFENDYVHISYPDTDFWALSVVPLCKFEVHSSGLIEDQSSGAIEVDFANKFLGGGALRRGCVQEEIRFMISPELIAGMLFLPAMANNEAIYIVGVERFSSYTGYASSFRFSGDYVDEREVDILGRRKTRIVAIDALCSPGMRQYKANYLLREINKALCGFLYQSNYRQYQKLLQENGCSSFDAATSMSMETSEGKTSNHENRIFQNDYHGIEQGNTGVSTGNWGCGAFGGDPEVKAIIQWLAASQALRPFIAYYSFGLEALQNLDEVVQWILSQR
;
A
#
# COMPACT_ATOMS: atom_id res chain seq x y z
N MET A 1 24.91 18.17 -3.89
CA MET A 1 24.64 16.77 -4.31
C MET A 1 23.85 16.13 -3.20
N PRO A 2 22.70 15.49 -3.50
CA PRO A 2 21.97 14.72 -2.49
C PRO A 2 22.84 13.57 -1.97
N THR A 3 22.75 13.30 -0.67
CA THR A 3 23.54 12.27 0.05
C THR A 3 22.68 11.12 0.56
N GLY A 4 21.37 11.18 0.30
CA GLY A 4 20.40 10.20 0.77
C GLY A 4 20.40 8.89 -0.03
N VAL A 5 19.57 7.96 0.42
CA VAL A 5 19.34 6.66 -0.22
C VAL A 5 17.87 6.54 -0.60
N VAL A 6 17.60 5.91 -1.74
CA VAL A 6 16.24 5.50 -2.15
C VAL A 6 16.21 3.98 -2.27
N SER A 7 15.20 3.35 -1.66
CA SER A 7 14.95 1.91 -1.76
C SER A 7 13.73 1.64 -2.62
N PHE A 8 13.85 0.65 -3.50
CA PHE A 8 12.74 0.13 -4.30
C PHE A 8 12.54 -1.35 -3.94
N GLU A 9 11.33 -1.72 -3.59
CA GLU A 9 10.94 -3.06 -3.18
C GLU A 9 9.77 -3.53 -4.04
N ARG A 10 9.88 -4.74 -4.59
CA ARG A 10 8.77 -5.41 -5.26
C ARG A 10 8.07 -6.32 -4.25
N LYS A 11 6.85 -5.96 -3.86
CA LYS A 11 6.00 -6.78 -2.99
C LYS A 11 5.26 -7.81 -3.81
N VAL A 12 5.14 -9.02 -3.29
CA VAL A 12 4.46 -10.14 -3.94
C VAL A 12 3.63 -10.89 -2.92
N LEU A 13 2.35 -11.12 -3.23
CA LEU A 13 1.52 -12.12 -2.57
C LEU A 13 1.71 -13.46 -3.29
N PRO A 14 2.41 -14.45 -2.72
CA PRO A 14 2.62 -15.74 -3.37
C PRO A 14 1.29 -16.46 -3.62
N PHE A 15 1.16 -17.21 -4.70
CA PHE A 15 -0.07 -18.00 -4.95
C PHE A 15 -0.12 -19.28 -4.12
N GLU A 16 1.05 -19.83 -3.80
CA GLU A 16 1.17 -21.03 -2.99
C GLU A 16 1.35 -20.66 -1.52
N ASN A 17 0.79 -21.48 -0.64
CA ASN A 17 0.94 -21.31 0.80
C ASN A 17 2.39 -21.60 1.21
N ASP A 18 2.98 -20.66 1.94
CA ASP A 18 4.21 -20.85 2.69
C ASP A 18 3.95 -20.47 4.14
N TYR A 19 4.65 -21.09 5.09
CA TYR A 19 4.53 -20.83 6.52
C TYR A 19 4.91 -19.40 6.92
N VAL A 20 5.55 -18.66 6.01
CA VAL A 20 6.16 -17.35 6.25
C VAL A 20 5.34 -16.20 5.63
N HIS A 21 4.47 -16.46 4.65
CA HIS A 21 3.81 -15.41 3.86
C HIS A 21 2.30 -15.62 3.73
N ILE A 22 1.56 -14.51 3.63
CA ILE A 22 0.16 -14.53 3.22
C ILE A 22 0.12 -14.90 1.74
N SER A 23 -0.51 -16.02 1.42
CA SER A 23 -0.81 -16.35 0.03
C SER A 23 -1.89 -15.40 -0.53
N TYR A 24 -1.96 -15.31 -1.86
CA TYR A 24 -2.94 -14.49 -2.55
C TYR A 24 -4.35 -14.88 -2.11
N PRO A 25 -5.07 -14.02 -1.38
CA PRO A 25 -6.32 -14.44 -0.74
C PRO A 25 -7.42 -14.80 -1.73
N ASP A 26 -8.26 -15.75 -1.36
CA ASP A 26 -9.48 -16.07 -2.09
C ASP A 26 -10.70 -15.36 -1.49
N THR A 27 -11.89 -15.67 -2.02
CA THR A 27 -13.14 -15.09 -1.52
C THR A 27 -13.46 -15.48 -0.09
N ASP A 28 -13.10 -16.69 0.32
CA ASP A 28 -13.44 -17.23 1.63
C ASP A 28 -12.61 -16.54 2.71
N PHE A 29 -11.33 -16.26 2.43
CA PHE A 29 -10.49 -15.45 3.31
C PHE A 29 -11.15 -14.11 3.67
N TRP A 30 -11.71 -13.41 2.69
CA TRP A 30 -12.36 -12.12 2.92
C TRP A 30 -13.73 -12.26 3.60
N ALA A 31 -14.52 -13.25 3.19
CA ALA A 31 -15.84 -13.49 3.75
C ALA A 31 -15.81 -13.92 5.22
N LEU A 32 -14.76 -14.64 5.63
CA LEU A 32 -14.56 -15.13 7.00
C LEU A 32 -13.72 -14.19 7.87
N SER A 33 -13.27 -13.05 7.34
CA SER A 33 -12.43 -12.13 8.09
C SER A 33 -13.20 -11.51 9.26
N VAL A 34 -12.60 -11.61 10.46
CA VAL A 34 -13.10 -10.98 11.70
C VAL A 34 -12.27 -9.76 12.11
N VAL A 35 -11.38 -9.29 11.23
CA VAL A 35 -10.49 -8.17 11.52
C VAL A 35 -11.33 -6.89 11.65
N PRO A 36 -11.22 -6.14 12.76
CA PRO A 36 -11.95 -4.88 12.91
C PRO A 36 -11.54 -3.86 11.85
N LEU A 37 -12.51 -3.08 11.37
CA LEU A 37 -12.24 -1.94 10.50
C LEU A 37 -11.36 -0.90 11.21
N CYS A 38 -10.30 -0.45 10.55
CA CYS A 38 -9.44 0.62 11.06
C CYS A 38 -10.13 1.99 10.95
N LYS A 39 -9.53 3.01 11.56
CA LYS A 39 -10.06 4.39 11.48
C LYS A 39 -10.05 4.87 10.02
N PHE A 40 -11.16 5.42 9.54
CA PHE A 40 -11.27 6.02 8.21
C PHE A 40 -11.45 7.53 8.34
N GLU A 41 -10.53 8.31 7.79
CA GLU A 41 -10.48 9.77 7.87
C GLU A 41 -10.80 10.34 6.49
N VAL A 42 -11.97 10.96 6.32
CA VAL A 42 -12.39 11.55 5.05
C VAL A 42 -11.86 12.98 4.95
N HIS A 43 -11.15 13.29 3.86
CA HIS A 43 -10.67 14.62 3.54
C HIS A 43 -11.25 15.09 2.19
N SER A 44 -12.05 16.15 2.20
CA SER A 44 -12.64 16.71 0.96
C SER A 44 -11.63 17.53 0.14
N SER A 45 -10.52 17.95 0.74
CA SER A 45 -9.45 18.72 0.12
C SER A 45 -8.08 18.32 0.68
N GLY A 46 -7.01 18.81 0.07
CA GLY A 46 -5.64 18.42 0.36
C GLY A 46 -5.07 17.44 -0.65
N LEU A 47 -3.78 17.12 -0.49
CA LEU A 47 -3.01 16.26 -1.38
C LEU A 47 -2.40 15.10 -0.59
N ILE A 48 -2.22 13.95 -1.26
CA ILE A 48 -1.64 12.75 -0.65
C ILE A 48 -0.19 13.01 -0.23
N GLU A 49 0.57 13.72 -1.07
CA GLU A 49 1.97 14.09 -0.85
C GLU A 49 2.20 15.11 0.28
N ASP A 50 1.15 15.83 0.70
CA ASP A 50 1.22 16.86 1.73
C ASP A 50 0.84 16.33 3.12
N GLN A 51 0.55 15.02 3.25
CA GLN A 51 0.24 14.38 4.52
C GLN A 51 1.40 14.52 5.53
N SER A 52 1.05 14.74 6.80
CA SER A 52 2.01 14.91 7.91
C SER A 52 2.02 13.75 8.90
N SER A 53 1.14 12.75 8.71
CA SER A 53 0.92 11.64 9.66
C SER A 53 1.90 10.48 9.50
N GLY A 54 2.92 10.62 8.63
CA GLY A 54 3.91 9.58 8.36
C GLY A 54 3.34 8.35 7.65
N ALA A 55 2.14 8.48 7.05
CA ALA A 55 1.44 7.43 6.34
C ALA A 55 2.16 6.98 5.06
N ILE A 56 1.83 5.79 4.55
CA ILE A 56 2.21 5.41 3.18
C ILE A 56 1.35 6.18 2.18
N GLU A 57 1.97 6.72 1.15
CA GLU A 57 1.34 7.51 0.11
C GLU A 57 1.04 6.61 -1.09
N VAL A 58 -0.24 6.51 -1.46
CA VAL A 58 -0.64 5.65 -2.57
C VAL A 58 -0.42 6.37 -3.89
N ASP A 59 0.39 5.75 -4.75
CA ASP A 59 0.52 6.08 -6.15
C ASP A 59 -0.53 5.28 -6.96
N PHE A 60 -1.40 6.00 -7.67
CA PHE A 60 -2.48 5.43 -8.48
C PHE A 60 -1.93 4.96 -9.82
N ALA A 61 -1.09 3.93 -9.71
CA ALA A 61 -0.15 3.57 -10.74
C ALA A 61 -0.80 2.94 -11.98
N ASN A 62 -0.07 3.00 -13.09
CA ASN A 62 -0.19 2.03 -14.15
C ASN A 62 0.54 0.74 -13.75
N LYS A 63 0.17 -0.41 -14.34
CA LYS A 63 0.92 -1.66 -14.14
C LYS A 63 2.40 -1.52 -14.54
N PHE A 64 2.70 -0.65 -15.50
CA PHE A 64 4.06 -0.18 -15.76
C PHE A 64 4.32 1.07 -14.92
N LEU A 65 5.13 0.95 -13.87
CA LEU A 65 5.43 2.04 -12.95
C LEU A 65 5.78 3.35 -13.68
N GLY A 66 5.21 4.46 -13.24
CA GLY A 66 5.40 5.79 -13.80
C GLY A 66 4.54 6.06 -15.04
N GLY A 67 3.80 5.08 -15.55
CA GLY A 67 2.80 5.24 -16.61
C GLY A 67 3.29 6.09 -17.78
N GLY A 68 2.66 7.25 -17.96
CA GLY A 68 2.96 8.21 -19.02
C GLY A 68 4.00 9.28 -18.67
N ALA A 69 4.76 9.16 -17.57
CA ALA A 69 5.60 10.23 -17.02
C ALA A 69 6.68 10.73 -18.00
N LEU A 70 7.22 9.84 -18.84
CA LEU A 70 8.17 10.18 -19.91
C LEU A 70 7.49 10.39 -21.28
N ARG A 71 6.17 10.54 -21.29
CA ARG A 71 5.35 10.70 -22.51
C ARG A 71 4.37 11.86 -22.36
N ARG A 72 3.07 11.58 -22.33
CA ARG A 72 1.98 12.57 -22.31
C ARG A 72 1.09 12.44 -21.07
N GLY A 73 1.42 11.54 -20.15
CA GLY A 73 0.67 11.39 -18.90
C GLY A 73 0.88 12.61 -18.01
N CYS A 74 -0.17 13.04 -17.32
CA CYS A 74 -0.14 14.20 -16.44
C CYS A 74 -1.27 14.12 -15.41
N VAL A 75 -1.53 12.92 -14.90
CA VAL A 75 -2.48 12.70 -13.80
C VAL A 75 -1.68 12.39 -12.53
N GLN A 76 -2.30 11.75 -11.53
CA GLN A 76 -1.71 11.63 -10.19
C GLN A 76 -0.34 10.94 -10.19
N GLU A 77 -0.19 9.80 -10.87
CA GLU A 77 1.09 9.07 -10.96
C GLU A 77 2.17 9.94 -11.62
N GLU A 78 1.91 10.49 -12.81
CA GLU A 78 2.93 11.26 -13.53
C GLU A 78 3.31 12.55 -12.83
N ILE A 79 2.34 13.24 -12.23
CA ILE A 79 2.62 14.44 -11.42
C ILE A 79 3.54 14.08 -10.27
N ARG A 80 3.29 12.95 -9.58
CA ARG A 80 4.15 12.51 -8.48
C ARG A 80 5.59 12.24 -8.96
N PHE A 81 5.74 11.64 -10.13
CA PHE A 81 7.05 11.38 -10.75
C PHE A 81 7.76 12.67 -11.19
N MET A 82 7.02 13.74 -11.54
CA MET A 82 7.62 15.02 -11.91
C MET A 82 8.10 15.82 -10.68
N ILE A 83 7.38 15.77 -9.56
CA ILE A 83 7.81 16.46 -8.33
C ILE A 83 8.86 15.70 -7.53
N SER A 84 8.94 14.38 -7.71
CA SER A 84 9.94 13.48 -7.12
C SER A 84 10.63 12.62 -8.20
N PRO A 85 11.49 13.21 -9.06
CA PRO A 85 12.07 12.55 -10.24
C PRO A 85 12.94 11.32 -9.95
N GLU A 86 13.36 11.09 -8.70
CA GLU A 86 14.03 9.85 -8.30
C GLU A 86 13.17 8.61 -8.57
N LEU A 87 11.83 8.75 -8.58
CA LEU A 87 10.89 7.70 -8.95
C LEU A 87 11.10 7.17 -10.38
N ILE A 88 11.55 8.04 -11.30
CA ILE A 88 11.81 7.69 -12.70
C ILE A 88 12.89 6.61 -12.80
N ALA A 89 13.85 6.57 -11.87
CA ALA A 89 14.88 5.52 -11.86
C ALA A 89 14.27 4.12 -11.74
N GLY A 90 13.17 3.97 -10.98
CA GLY A 90 12.43 2.71 -10.86
C GLY A 90 11.90 2.18 -12.18
N MET A 91 11.54 3.08 -13.12
CA MET A 91 11.04 2.70 -14.46
C MET A 91 12.08 1.93 -15.28
N LEU A 92 13.37 2.04 -14.96
CA LEU A 92 14.45 1.38 -15.70
C LEU A 92 14.52 -0.13 -15.43
N PHE A 93 14.24 -0.55 -14.19
CA PHE A 93 14.53 -1.92 -13.74
C PHE A 93 13.33 -2.65 -13.13
N LEU A 94 12.18 -1.99 -12.94
CA LEU A 94 10.96 -2.62 -12.43
C LEU A 94 10.03 -3.01 -13.58
N PRO A 95 9.92 -4.31 -13.93
CA PRO A 95 8.97 -4.76 -14.95
C PRO A 95 7.52 -4.60 -14.47
N ALA A 96 6.57 -4.70 -15.41
CA ALA A 96 5.15 -4.55 -15.15
C ALA A 96 4.65 -5.40 -13.98
N MET A 97 3.85 -4.81 -13.09
CA MET A 97 3.24 -5.51 -11.96
C MET A 97 2.20 -6.54 -12.43
N ALA A 98 2.28 -7.75 -11.88
CA ALA A 98 1.21 -8.75 -11.96
C ALA A 98 0.09 -8.43 -10.95
N ASN A 99 -1.04 -9.15 -11.02
CA ASN A 99 -2.20 -8.90 -10.16
C ASN A 99 -1.91 -9.03 -8.66
N ASN A 100 -0.91 -9.83 -8.29
CA ASN A 100 -0.50 -10.13 -6.92
C ASN A 100 0.73 -9.32 -6.47
N GLU A 101 1.15 -8.30 -7.23
CA GLU A 101 2.36 -7.53 -6.95
C GLU A 101 2.05 -6.06 -6.64
N ALA A 102 2.93 -5.41 -5.90
CA ALA A 102 2.94 -3.96 -5.72
C ALA A 102 4.39 -3.48 -5.69
N ILE A 103 4.62 -2.18 -5.86
CA ILE A 103 5.96 -1.59 -5.73
C ILE A 103 5.95 -0.65 -4.53
N TYR A 104 6.88 -0.84 -3.62
CA TYR A 104 7.04 -0.02 -2.42
C TYR A 104 8.36 0.74 -2.50
N ILE A 105 8.31 2.06 -2.31
CA ILE A 105 9.45 2.95 -2.51
C ILE A 105 9.62 3.79 -1.26
N VAL A 106 10.84 3.85 -0.73
CA VAL A 106 11.16 4.64 0.47
C VAL A 106 12.37 5.51 0.20
N GLY A 107 12.32 6.77 0.61
CA GLY A 107 13.48 7.65 0.58
C GLY A 107 13.46 8.74 -0.47
N VAL A 108 12.44 8.79 -1.32
CA VAL A 108 12.38 9.81 -2.37
C VAL A 108 12.21 11.21 -1.79
N GLU A 109 12.93 12.16 -2.36
CA GLU A 109 12.82 13.59 -2.06
C GLU A 109 11.84 14.26 -3.03
N ARG A 110 11.07 15.22 -2.52
CA ARG A 110 10.29 16.15 -3.35
C ARG A 110 11.13 17.38 -3.67
N PHE A 111 11.26 17.69 -4.95
CA PHE A 111 12.08 18.81 -5.44
C PHE A 111 11.25 19.98 -5.95
N SER A 112 9.98 19.76 -6.29
CA SER A 112 9.15 20.77 -6.94
C SER A 112 7.79 20.95 -6.29
N SER A 113 7.39 22.22 -6.20
CA SER A 113 6.03 22.65 -5.94
C SER A 113 5.27 22.70 -7.26
N TYR A 114 3.96 22.49 -7.21
CA TYR A 114 3.13 22.56 -8.40
C TYR A 114 1.74 23.13 -8.11
N THR A 115 1.06 23.53 -9.18
CA THR A 115 -0.36 23.88 -9.18
C THR A 115 -1.07 23.19 -10.35
N GLY A 116 -2.39 23.08 -10.26
CA GLY A 116 -3.22 22.50 -11.31
C GLY A 116 -3.06 20.98 -11.45
N TYR A 117 -3.72 20.42 -12.46
CA TYR A 117 -3.81 18.99 -12.70
C TYR A 117 -4.09 18.75 -14.19
N ALA A 118 -3.57 17.67 -14.77
CA ALA A 118 -3.70 17.41 -16.20
C ALA A 118 -3.29 18.62 -17.05
N SER A 119 -4.16 19.12 -17.92
CA SER A 119 -3.84 20.26 -18.81
C SER A 119 -3.46 21.55 -18.07
N SER A 120 -3.90 21.72 -16.81
CA SER A 120 -3.57 22.89 -16.00
C SER A 120 -2.33 22.72 -15.12
N PHE A 121 -1.68 21.54 -15.13
CA PHE A 121 -0.49 21.28 -14.31
C PHE A 121 0.65 22.25 -14.66
N ARG A 122 1.19 22.93 -13.65
CA ARG A 122 2.31 23.88 -13.79
C ARG A 122 3.27 23.72 -12.62
N PHE A 123 4.56 23.74 -12.93
CA PHE A 123 5.61 23.99 -11.94
C PHE A 123 5.36 25.35 -11.28
N SER A 124 5.43 25.39 -9.95
CA SER A 124 5.15 26.60 -9.17
C SER A 124 6.29 27.02 -8.25
N GLY A 125 7.49 26.48 -8.47
CA GLY A 125 8.69 26.80 -7.70
C GLY A 125 9.37 25.56 -7.12
N ASP A 126 10.57 25.77 -6.62
CA ASP A 126 11.32 24.71 -5.93
C ASP A 126 10.58 24.30 -4.65
N TYR A 127 10.81 23.07 -4.20
CA TYR A 127 10.33 22.57 -2.92
C TYR A 127 11.52 22.17 -2.06
N VAL A 128 11.51 22.60 -0.80
CA VAL A 128 12.51 22.19 0.19
C VAL A 128 11.87 21.09 1.04
N ASP A 129 12.32 19.85 0.84
CA ASP A 129 11.79 18.71 1.58
C ASP A 129 12.36 18.66 3.00
N GLU A 130 11.55 19.10 3.95
CA GLU A 130 11.87 19.13 5.39
C GLU A 130 11.56 17.79 6.08
N ARG A 131 11.14 16.76 5.35
CA ARG A 131 10.88 15.45 5.95
C ARG A 131 12.14 14.87 6.56
N GLU A 132 11.95 14.28 7.74
CA GLU A 132 12.99 13.58 8.46
C GLU A 132 13.61 12.45 7.62
N VAL A 133 14.82 12.06 8.01
CA VAL A 133 15.57 10.97 7.39
C VAL A 133 15.64 9.80 8.38
N ASP A 134 15.52 8.58 7.89
CA ASP A 134 15.68 7.37 8.70
C ASP A 134 17.17 7.01 8.90
N ILE A 135 17.43 5.97 9.70
CA ILE A 135 18.79 5.50 10.01
C ILE A 135 19.58 4.99 8.79
N LEU A 136 18.91 4.73 7.66
CA LEU A 136 19.52 4.31 6.39
C LEU A 136 19.81 5.50 5.47
N GLY A 137 19.58 6.73 5.92
CA GLY A 137 19.76 7.92 5.10
C GLY A 137 18.62 8.13 4.09
N ARG A 138 17.46 7.50 4.28
CA ARG A 138 16.29 7.63 3.40
C ARG A 138 15.33 8.66 3.96
N ARG A 139 14.82 9.58 3.15
CA ARG A 139 13.68 10.43 3.55
C ARG A 139 12.52 9.55 4.03
N LYS A 140 11.81 9.95 5.09
CA LYS A 140 10.62 9.25 5.60
C LYS A 140 9.37 9.43 4.70
N THR A 141 9.59 9.51 3.39
CA THR A 141 8.57 9.41 2.35
C THR A 141 8.44 7.95 1.95
N ARG A 142 7.25 7.39 2.14
CA ARG A 142 6.92 6.00 1.84
C ARG A 142 5.83 6.00 0.78
N ILE A 143 6.12 5.50 -0.41
CA ILE A 143 5.17 5.44 -1.51
C ILE A 143 4.86 3.98 -1.82
N VAL A 144 3.59 3.70 -2.12
CA VAL A 144 3.19 2.40 -2.66
C VAL A 144 2.45 2.57 -3.97
N ALA A 145 3.00 2.00 -5.03
CA ALA A 145 2.39 1.95 -6.35
C ALA A 145 1.55 0.69 -6.48
N ILE A 146 0.25 0.88 -6.71
CA ILE A 146 -0.73 -0.18 -6.98
C ILE A 146 -1.56 0.19 -8.21
N ASP A 147 -1.65 -0.73 -9.17
CA ASP A 147 -2.39 -0.49 -10.40
C ASP A 147 -3.84 -0.99 -10.30
N ALA A 148 -4.82 -0.13 -10.60
CA ALA A 148 -6.23 -0.50 -10.69
C ALA A 148 -6.58 -1.11 -12.06
N LEU A 149 -7.71 -1.81 -12.16
CA LEU A 149 -8.21 -2.28 -13.44
C LEU A 149 -8.68 -1.10 -14.31
N CYS A 150 -8.28 -1.08 -15.58
CA CYS A 150 -8.66 -0.03 -16.52
C CYS A 150 -10.03 -0.32 -17.17
N SER A 151 -10.91 0.66 -17.13
CA SER A 151 -12.26 0.66 -17.71
C SER A 151 -13.06 -0.61 -17.41
N PRO A 152 -13.24 -0.98 -16.13
CA PRO A 152 -13.92 -2.23 -15.80
C PRO A 152 -15.42 -2.19 -16.14
N GLY A 153 -16.03 -1.00 -16.17
CA GLY A 153 -17.47 -0.80 -16.36
C GLY A 153 -18.27 -1.57 -15.31
N MET A 154 -19.45 -2.07 -15.66
CA MET A 154 -20.29 -2.86 -14.75
C MET A 154 -19.65 -4.19 -14.29
N ARG A 155 -18.53 -4.63 -14.89
CA ARG A 155 -17.84 -5.84 -14.44
C ARG A 155 -17.15 -5.64 -13.09
N GLN A 156 -16.89 -4.39 -12.67
CA GLN A 156 -16.22 -4.10 -11.40
C GLN A 156 -16.97 -4.67 -10.18
N TYR A 157 -18.28 -4.84 -10.28
CA TYR A 157 -19.11 -5.40 -9.20
C TYR A 157 -19.10 -6.94 -9.16
N LYS A 158 -18.46 -7.62 -10.12
CA LYS A 158 -18.33 -9.08 -10.11
C LYS A 158 -17.28 -9.51 -9.07
N ALA A 159 -17.54 -10.62 -8.38
CA ALA A 159 -16.69 -11.13 -7.31
C ALA A 159 -15.20 -11.24 -7.69
N ASN A 160 -14.88 -11.71 -8.90
CA ASN A 160 -13.50 -11.84 -9.36
C ASN A 160 -12.80 -10.48 -9.61
N TYR A 161 -13.55 -9.43 -9.95
CA TYR A 161 -13.00 -8.06 -10.10
C TYR A 161 -12.79 -7.43 -8.72
N LEU A 162 -13.77 -7.58 -7.81
CA LEU A 162 -13.64 -7.13 -6.42
C LEU A 162 -12.43 -7.80 -5.74
N LEU A 163 -12.30 -9.12 -5.88
CA LEU A 163 -11.20 -9.89 -5.32
C LEU A 163 -9.83 -9.44 -5.85
N ARG A 164 -9.75 -9.13 -7.16
CA ARG A 164 -8.50 -8.61 -7.75
C ARG A 164 -8.11 -7.28 -7.10
N GLU A 165 -9.05 -6.34 -7.03
CA GLU A 165 -8.75 -4.98 -6.55
C GLU A 165 -8.42 -4.96 -5.05
N ILE A 166 -9.15 -5.73 -4.24
CA ILE A 166 -8.88 -5.81 -2.80
C ILE A 166 -7.55 -6.48 -2.50
N ASN A 167 -7.16 -7.54 -3.25
CA ASN A 167 -5.86 -8.19 -3.07
C ASN A 167 -4.70 -7.33 -3.56
N LYS A 168 -4.89 -6.55 -4.62
CA LYS A 168 -3.90 -5.57 -5.09
C LYS A 168 -3.64 -4.50 -4.02
N ALA A 169 -4.71 -3.93 -3.45
CA ALA A 169 -4.60 -2.97 -2.37
C ALA A 169 -3.95 -3.60 -1.12
N LEU A 170 -4.36 -4.82 -0.75
CA LEU A 170 -3.78 -5.56 0.36
C LEU A 170 -2.26 -5.79 0.15
N CYS A 171 -1.83 -6.21 -1.04
CA CYS A 171 -0.42 -6.40 -1.37
C CYS A 171 0.40 -5.12 -1.12
N GLY A 172 -0.12 -3.97 -1.54
CA GLY A 172 0.52 -2.68 -1.29
C GLY A 172 0.57 -2.33 0.20
N PHE A 173 -0.56 -2.50 0.88
CA PHE A 173 -0.73 -2.05 2.27
C PHE A 173 -0.08 -2.99 3.29
N LEU A 174 0.15 -4.26 2.96
CA LEU A 174 0.76 -5.21 3.88
C LEU A 174 2.16 -4.80 4.30
N TYR A 175 2.46 -5.08 5.56
CA TYR A 175 3.79 -4.96 6.14
C TYR A 175 4.32 -6.33 6.54
N GLN A 176 5.48 -6.72 6.04
CA GLN A 176 5.96 -8.10 6.09
C GLN A 176 6.27 -8.59 7.52
N SER A 177 6.61 -7.70 8.47
CA SER A 177 6.82 -8.08 9.88
C SER A 177 5.52 -8.21 10.69
N ASN A 178 4.42 -7.57 10.27
CA ASN A 178 3.14 -7.62 10.98
C ASN A 178 2.44 -9.00 10.82
N TYR A 179 2.86 -9.82 9.86
CA TYR A 179 2.25 -11.14 9.66
C TYR A 179 2.51 -12.11 10.82
N ARG A 180 3.67 -12.04 11.48
CA ARG A 180 3.91 -12.86 12.69
C ARG A 180 2.99 -12.48 13.85
N GLN A 181 2.51 -11.24 13.91
CA GLN A 181 1.51 -10.80 14.88
C GLN A 181 0.09 -11.19 14.42
N TYR A 182 -0.19 -11.07 13.13
CA TYR A 182 -1.44 -11.51 12.51
C TYR A 182 -1.69 -13.03 12.66
N GLN A 183 -0.67 -13.86 12.52
CA GLN A 183 -0.75 -15.31 12.77
C GLN A 183 -1.13 -15.63 14.23
N LYS A 184 -0.61 -14.87 15.21
CA LYS A 184 -0.97 -15.04 16.62
C LYS A 184 -2.43 -14.68 16.88
N LEU A 185 -2.90 -13.57 16.30
CA LEU A 185 -4.31 -13.14 16.42
C LEU A 185 -5.30 -14.14 15.81
N LEU A 186 -4.94 -14.76 14.68
CA LEU A 186 -5.77 -15.80 14.06
C LEU A 186 -5.77 -17.12 14.85
N GLN A 187 -4.65 -17.50 15.47
CA GLN A 187 -4.56 -18.66 16.35
C GLN A 187 -5.37 -18.47 17.64
N GLU A 188 -5.43 -17.26 18.18
CA GLU A 188 -6.19 -16.93 19.40
C GLU A 188 -7.70 -16.83 19.15
N ASN A 189 -8.12 -16.39 17.95
CA ASN A 189 -9.54 -16.26 17.57
C ASN A 189 -10.17 -17.51 16.95
N GLY A 190 -9.48 -18.67 16.98
CA GLY A 190 -10.07 -19.97 16.65
C GLY A 190 -10.36 -20.22 15.17
N CYS A 191 -9.83 -19.43 14.24
CA CYS A 191 -9.91 -19.75 12.80
C CYS A 191 -8.80 -20.76 12.44
N SER A 192 -8.96 -22.01 12.90
CA SER A 192 -8.09 -23.10 12.53
C SER A 192 -8.60 -23.74 11.23
N SER A 193 -8.05 -23.32 10.10
CA SER A 193 -8.12 -24.11 8.87
C SER A 193 -6.73 -24.51 8.42
N PHE A 194 -5.96 -25.21 9.27
CA PHE A 194 -4.84 -26.01 8.78
C PHE A 194 -4.73 -27.29 9.59
N ASP A 195 -5.04 -28.39 8.91
CA ASP A 195 -4.97 -29.75 9.41
C ASP A 195 -3.60 -30.04 10.03
N ALA A 196 -3.64 -30.54 11.25
CA ALA A 196 -2.51 -31.14 11.92
C ALA A 196 -2.12 -32.42 11.18
N ALA A 197 -0.98 -32.40 10.50
CA ALA A 197 -0.35 -33.61 10.00
C ALA A 197 1.14 -33.64 10.40
N THR A 198 1.39 -34.52 11.38
CA THR A 198 2.61 -35.30 11.58
C THR A 198 3.73 -34.63 12.37
N SER A 199 3.65 -34.83 13.68
CA SER A 199 4.82 -35.05 14.53
C SER A 199 5.70 -36.18 13.98
N MET A 200 6.98 -35.90 13.73
CA MET A 200 8.00 -36.93 13.80
C MET A 200 9.28 -36.34 14.38
N SER A 201 9.59 -36.79 15.59
CA SER A 201 10.83 -36.60 16.32
C SER A 201 12.00 -37.24 15.58
N MET A 202 13.12 -36.51 15.45
CA MET A 202 14.45 -37.11 15.34
C MET A 202 15.48 -36.13 15.90
N GLU A 203 16.06 -36.49 17.04
CA GLU A 203 17.34 -35.97 17.51
C GLU A 203 18.46 -36.56 16.64
N THR A 204 19.42 -35.75 16.20
CA THR A 204 20.83 -35.82 16.67
C THR A 204 21.80 -34.95 15.84
N SER A 205 22.73 -34.34 16.61
CA SER A 205 24.14 -34.08 16.32
C SER A 205 24.57 -32.82 15.54
N GLU A 206 25.71 -32.32 16.01
CA GLU A 206 26.30 -30.99 15.86
C GLU A 206 26.89 -30.68 14.47
N GLY A 207 26.88 -29.40 14.12
CA GLY A 207 27.68 -28.83 13.04
C GLY A 207 27.68 -27.29 13.10
N LYS A 208 28.68 -26.71 13.76
CA LYS A 208 28.91 -25.25 13.81
C LYS A 208 29.27 -24.70 12.42
N THR A 209 28.54 -23.70 11.93
CA THR A 209 29.13 -22.57 11.17
C THR A 209 28.19 -21.36 11.10
N SER A 210 28.72 -20.22 11.55
CA SER A 210 28.35 -18.81 11.28
C SER A 210 26.97 -18.51 10.67
N ASN A 211 25.95 -18.29 11.52
CA ASN A 211 24.68 -17.65 11.14
C ASN A 211 24.23 -16.57 12.15
N HIS A 212 25.10 -16.19 13.09
CA HIS A 212 24.70 -15.32 14.21
C HIS A 212 24.80 -13.83 13.92
N GLU A 213 25.63 -13.40 12.96
CA GLU A 213 25.77 -11.97 12.65
C GLU A 213 24.66 -11.47 11.70
N ASN A 214 24.20 -12.26 10.73
CA ASN A 214 23.16 -11.83 9.79
C ASN A 214 21.74 -11.74 10.38
N ARG A 215 21.45 -12.43 11.49
CA ARG A 215 20.12 -12.36 12.14
C ARG A 215 19.96 -11.15 13.07
N ILE A 216 21.05 -10.61 13.59
CA ILE A 216 21.02 -9.47 14.51
C ILE A 216 20.83 -8.17 13.72
N PHE A 217 21.43 -8.06 12.53
CA PHE A 217 21.26 -6.88 11.67
C PHE A 217 19.87 -6.72 11.04
N GLN A 218 18.98 -7.71 11.03
CA GLN A 218 17.62 -7.55 10.48
C GLN A 218 16.56 -7.21 11.53
N ASN A 219 16.74 -7.66 12.76
CA ASN A 219 15.70 -7.50 13.80
C ASN A 219 15.69 -6.11 14.44
N ASP A 220 16.81 -5.40 14.49
CA ASP A 220 16.89 -4.09 15.15
C ASP A 220 16.57 -2.89 14.24
N TYR A 221 16.49 -3.06 12.92
CA TYR A 221 16.10 -1.99 11.99
C TYR A 221 14.59 -1.69 11.98
N HIS A 222 13.77 -2.47 12.69
CA HIS A 222 12.33 -2.51 12.47
C HIS A 222 11.45 -2.20 13.71
N GLY A 223 12.04 -1.90 14.87
CA GLY A 223 11.31 -2.00 16.13
C GLY A 223 10.41 -0.82 16.54
N ILE A 224 10.65 0.42 16.10
CA ILE A 224 10.15 1.59 16.88
C ILE A 224 9.22 2.56 16.12
N GLU A 225 9.22 2.58 14.78
CA GLU A 225 8.32 3.49 14.01
C GLU A 225 7.12 2.82 13.31
N GLN A 226 7.06 1.48 13.32
CA GLN A 226 6.22 0.73 12.37
C GLN A 226 4.75 0.55 12.80
N GLY A 227 4.44 0.67 14.09
CA GLY A 227 3.09 0.44 14.63
C GLY A 227 2.07 1.53 14.33
N ASN A 228 2.50 2.69 13.80
CA ASN A 228 1.61 3.85 13.61
C ASN A 228 1.55 4.37 12.16
N THR A 229 2.08 3.62 11.18
CA THR A 229 2.07 4.04 9.77
C THR A 229 0.73 3.69 9.11
N GLY A 230 -0.16 4.69 8.96
CA GLY A 230 -1.42 4.57 8.23
C GLY A 230 -1.26 4.61 6.70
N VAL A 231 -2.37 4.78 5.98
CA VAL A 231 -2.44 4.86 4.51
C VAL A 231 -3.04 6.21 4.09
N SER A 232 -2.34 6.97 3.25
CA SER A 232 -2.82 8.20 2.62
C SER A 232 -3.16 7.90 1.16
N THR A 233 -4.44 7.97 0.80
CA THR A 233 -4.96 7.54 -0.51
C THR A 233 -6.16 8.40 -0.95
N GLY A 234 -6.87 7.99 -1.99
CA GLY A 234 -8.08 8.64 -2.46
C GLY A 234 -8.77 7.82 -3.55
N ASN A 235 -9.22 8.51 -4.59
CA ASN A 235 -10.02 7.98 -5.71
C ASN A 235 -9.22 7.05 -6.66
N TRP A 236 -8.52 6.06 -6.12
CA TRP A 236 -7.67 5.09 -6.84
C TRP A 236 -8.43 4.40 -7.97
N GLY A 237 -7.96 4.57 -9.20
CA GLY A 237 -8.56 3.97 -10.40
C GLY A 237 -9.89 4.57 -10.84
N CYS A 238 -10.35 5.68 -10.27
CA CYS A 238 -11.69 6.21 -10.54
C CYS A 238 -11.72 7.30 -11.63
N GLY A 239 -10.58 7.96 -11.89
CA GLY A 239 -10.44 8.96 -12.95
C GLY A 239 -10.29 8.32 -14.33
N ALA A 240 -9.08 8.37 -14.90
CA ALA A 240 -8.79 7.85 -16.24
C ALA A 240 -9.16 6.35 -16.42
N PHE A 241 -9.22 5.57 -15.34
CA PHE A 241 -9.56 4.16 -15.38
C PHE A 241 -11.05 3.87 -15.16
N GLY A 242 -11.86 4.86 -14.78
CA GLY A 242 -13.33 4.75 -14.76
C GLY A 242 -13.90 3.74 -13.75
N GLY A 243 -13.19 3.51 -12.64
CA GLY A 243 -13.72 2.77 -11.49
C GLY A 243 -14.76 3.58 -10.70
N ASP A 244 -15.62 2.86 -9.99
CA ASP A 244 -16.59 3.42 -9.05
C ASP A 244 -15.88 3.87 -7.76
N PRO A 245 -15.94 5.17 -7.40
CA PRO A 245 -15.26 5.70 -6.22
C PRO A 245 -15.83 5.18 -4.89
N GLU A 246 -17.13 4.92 -4.79
CA GLU A 246 -17.75 4.42 -3.55
C GLU A 246 -17.24 3.00 -3.28
N VAL A 247 -17.26 2.14 -4.30
CA VAL A 247 -16.74 0.77 -4.19
C VAL A 247 -15.24 0.77 -3.89
N LYS A 248 -14.46 1.62 -4.58
CA LYS A 248 -13.02 1.72 -4.38
C LYS A 248 -12.64 2.26 -3.00
N ALA A 249 -13.45 3.12 -2.38
CA ALA A 249 -13.25 3.56 -1.01
C ALA A 249 -13.40 2.39 -0.02
N ILE A 250 -14.48 1.61 -0.13
CA ILE A 250 -14.71 0.44 0.74
C ILE A 250 -13.64 -0.64 0.53
N ILE A 251 -13.25 -0.93 -0.71
CA ILE A 251 -12.17 -1.89 -1.01
C ILE A 251 -10.88 -1.51 -0.31
N GLN A 252 -10.48 -0.24 -0.38
CA GLN A 252 -9.26 0.23 0.25
C GLN A 252 -9.36 0.20 1.78
N TRP A 253 -10.54 0.49 2.34
CA TRP A 253 -10.79 0.39 3.79
C TRP A 253 -10.61 -1.04 4.30
N LEU A 254 -11.23 -2.01 3.62
CA LEU A 254 -11.11 -3.43 3.95
C LEU A 254 -9.65 -3.89 3.86
N ALA A 255 -8.97 -3.55 2.76
CA ALA A 255 -7.57 -3.92 2.56
C ALA A 255 -6.64 -3.30 3.62
N ALA A 256 -6.84 -2.03 3.98
CA ALA A 256 -6.02 -1.36 4.99
C ALA A 256 -6.26 -1.95 6.39
N SER A 257 -7.52 -2.24 6.71
CA SER A 257 -7.90 -2.89 7.98
C SER A 257 -7.29 -4.28 8.09
N GLN A 258 -7.39 -5.07 7.02
CA GLN A 258 -6.80 -6.41 6.93
C GLN A 258 -5.28 -6.40 7.01
N ALA A 259 -4.64 -5.36 6.46
CA ALA A 259 -3.20 -5.13 6.59
C ALA A 259 -2.78 -4.61 7.98
N LEU A 260 -3.71 -4.51 8.94
CA LEU A 260 -3.51 -3.97 10.28
C LEU A 260 -2.95 -2.55 10.27
N ARG A 261 -3.37 -1.72 9.31
CA ARG A 261 -3.04 -0.29 9.30
C ARG A 261 -3.89 0.43 10.34
N PRO A 262 -3.30 1.36 11.13
CA PRO A 262 -4.03 2.04 12.20
C PRO A 262 -5.15 2.96 11.68
N PHE A 263 -4.94 3.55 10.51
CA PHE A 263 -5.91 4.43 9.85
C PHE A 263 -5.72 4.46 8.34
N ILE A 264 -6.75 4.94 7.64
CA ILE A 264 -6.72 5.36 6.24
C ILE A 264 -7.19 6.82 6.16
N ALA A 265 -6.34 7.69 5.62
CA ALA A 265 -6.67 9.07 5.26
C ALA A 265 -7.05 9.10 3.77
N TYR A 266 -8.31 9.38 3.50
CA TYR A 266 -8.92 9.29 2.18
C TYR A 266 -9.26 10.67 1.63
N TYR A 267 -8.51 11.10 0.62
CA TYR A 267 -8.71 12.37 -0.06
C TYR A 267 -9.72 12.19 -1.21
N SER A 268 -10.96 12.65 -0.99
CA SER A 268 -12.07 12.50 -1.95
C SER A 268 -12.07 13.56 -3.05
N PHE A 269 -11.30 14.64 -2.89
CA PHE A 269 -11.24 15.78 -3.80
C PHE A 269 -12.61 16.41 -4.09
N GLY A 270 -13.52 16.39 -3.09
CA GLY A 270 -14.85 16.97 -3.21
C GLY A 270 -15.76 16.28 -4.23
N LEU A 271 -15.45 15.03 -4.58
CA LEU A 271 -16.24 14.26 -5.54
C LEU A 271 -17.66 14.04 -5.01
N GLU A 272 -18.66 14.47 -5.77
CA GLU A 272 -20.07 14.44 -5.36
C GLU A 272 -20.55 13.04 -4.95
N ALA A 273 -20.11 12.00 -5.67
CA ALA A 273 -20.42 10.61 -5.34
C ALA A 273 -19.95 10.20 -3.94
N LEU A 274 -18.96 10.89 -3.36
CA LEU A 274 -18.41 10.62 -2.04
C LEU A 274 -18.82 11.65 -0.98
N GLN A 275 -19.80 12.53 -1.28
CA GLN A 275 -20.20 13.58 -0.35
C GLN A 275 -20.71 13.04 1.00
N ASN A 276 -21.32 11.85 1.00
CA ASN A 276 -21.86 11.19 2.19
C ASN A 276 -20.92 10.12 2.77
N LEU A 277 -19.65 10.08 2.33
CA LEU A 277 -18.73 9.00 2.71
C LEU A 277 -18.48 8.99 4.23
N ASP A 278 -18.41 10.16 4.86
CA ASP A 278 -18.20 10.27 6.30
C ASP A 278 -19.41 9.70 7.08
N GLU A 279 -20.64 10.04 6.69
CA GLU A 279 -21.85 9.47 7.30
C GLU A 279 -21.94 7.96 7.13
N VAL A 280 -21.56 7.43 5.96
CA VAL A 280 -21.52 5.99 5.71
C VAL A 280 -20.49 5.30 6.62
N VAL A 281 -19.30 5.87 6.76
CA VAL A 281 -18.24 5.36 7.66
C VAL A 281 -18.72 5.35 9.10
N GLN A 282 -19.29 6.46 9.59
CA GLN A 282 -19.82 6.55 10.96
C GLN A 282 -20.95 5.55 11.19
N TRP A 283 -21.87 5.41 10.22
CA TRP A 283 -22.95 4.45 10.31
C TRP A 283 -22.42 3.02 10.40
N ILE A 284 -21.51 2.59 9.51
CA ILE A 284 -20.90 1.25 9.54
C ILE A 284 -20.21 0.99 10.89
N LEU A 285 -19.40 1.95 11.37
CA LEU A 285 -18.70 1.81 12.65
C LEU A 285 -19.63 1.77 13.86
N SER A 286 -20.85 2.30 13.73
CA SER A 286 -21.88 2.23 14.78
C SER A 286 -22.64 0.90 14.84
N GLN A 287 -22.58 0.07 13.78
CA GLN A 287 -23.30 -1.22 13.71
C GLN A 287 -22.62 -2.36 14.51
N ARG A 288 -21.88 -2.02 15.58
CA ARG A 288 -21.17 -2.99 16.42
C ARG A 288 -22.10 -3.70 17.40
#